data_AF-A0A661AC31-F1
#
_entry.id   AF-A0A661AC31-F1
#
_cell.length_a   1.000
_cell.length_b   1.000
_cell.length_c   1.000
_cell.angle_alpha   90.00
_cell.angle_beta   90.00
_cell.angle_gamma   90.00
#
_symmetry.space_group_name_H-M   'P 1'
#
loop_
_entity.id
_entity.type
_entity.pdbx_description
1 polymer ?
#
loop_
_entity_poly.entity_id
_entity_poly.type
_entity_poly.pdbx_seq_one_letter_code
_entity_poly.pdbx_strand_id
1 'polypeptide(L)'
;MRYVAFVFDKEKHLEKVKTHVGSIRSALNEGSISKYENAKQSFLAYAKESGSRVFYMDEENTEKMKNRSLPHTSLLLRSCEMEENLKAMEEAGIRFENQEELISLLKDPRYFVVVLYLLEDDCRDFLK
;
A
#
# COMPACT_ATOMS: atom_id res chain seq x y z
N MET A 1 -0.97 5.65 12.70
CA MET A 1 -0.31 5.25 11.44
C MET A 1 -0.74 3.83 11.11
N ARG A 2 -0.96 3.47 9.85
CA ARG A 2 -1.38 2.10 9.47
C ARG A 2 -0.94 1.71 8.06
N TYR A 3 -0.74 0.41 7.83
CA TYR A 3 -0.60 -0.11 6.47
C TYR A 3 -1.96 -0.08 5.78
N VAL A 4 -1.95 0.29 4.50
CA VAL A 4 -3.14 0.39 3.66
C VAL A 4 -2.85 -0.31 2.34
N ALA A 5 -3.69 -1.27 1.98
CA ALA A 5 -3.62 -1.97 0.71
C ALA A 5 -4.61 -1.37 -0.28
N PHE A 6 -4.12 -1.06 -1.47
CA PHE A 6 -4.88 -0.54 -2.60
C PHE A 6 -4.92 -1.61 -3.68
N VAL A 7 -6.12 -2.10 -4.00
CA VAL A 7 -6.35 -3.11 -5.03
C VAL A 7 -6.81 -2.44 -6.32
N PHE A 8 -6.16 -2.77 -7.42
CA PHE A 8 -6.43 -2.21 -8.74
C PHE A 8 -6.68 -3.30 -9.77
N ASP A 9 -7.52 -3.00 -10.75
CA ASP A 9 -7.63 -3.76 -11.99
C ASP A 9 -6.36 -3.57 -12.85
N LYS A 10 -5.69 -4.68 -13.16
CA LYS A 10 -4.40 -4.72 -13.85
C LYS A 10 -4.50 -4.17 -15.27
N GLU A 11 -5.52 -4.55 -16.04
CA GLU A 11 -5.64 -4.11 -17.43
C GLU A 11 -5.85 -2.59 -17.53
N LYS A 12 -6.55 -2.02 -16.56
CA LYS A 12 -6.89 -0.59 -16.55
C LYS A 12 -5.80 0.31 -15.98
N HIS A 13 -5.10 -0.15 -14.95
CA HIS A 13 -4.33 0.75 -14.08
C HIS A 13 -2.84 0.42 -13.97
N LEU A 14 -2.37 -0.73 -14.45
CA LEU A 14 -1.01 -1.21 -14.18
C LEU A 14 0.09 -0.20 -14.54
N GLU A 15 0.08 0.35 -15.75
CA GLU A 15 1.15 1.25 -16.21
C GLU A 15 1.16 2.59 -15.46
N LYS A 16 -0.03 3.12 -15.16
CA LYS A 16 -0.15 4.36 -14.39
C LYS A 16 0.28 4.14 -12.93
N VAL A 17 -0.15 3.05 -12.30
CA VAL A 17 0.30 2.70 -10.94
C VAL A 17 1.81 2.48 -10.89
N LYS A 18 2.40 1.75 -11.87
CA LYS A 18 3.86 1.57 -11.96
C LYS A 18 4.60 2.91 -11.99
N THR A 19 4.07 3.91 -12.69
CA THR A 19 4.65 5.25 -12.75
C THR A 19 4.65 5.91 -11.37
N HIS A 20 3.52 5.93 -10.67
CA HIS A 20 3.43 6.49 -9.31
C HIS A 20 4.33 5.76 -8.31
N VAL A 21 4.30 4.43 -8.34
CA VAL A 21 5.13 3.57 -7.51
C VAL A 21 6.63 3.79 -7.78
N GLY A 22 7.01 3.96 -9.05
CA GLY A 22 8.36 4.32 -9.46
C GLY A 22 8.83 5.64 -8.86
N SER A 23 7.97 6.67 -8.88
CA SER A 23 8.25 7.97 -8.27
C SER A 23 8.46 7.88 -6.76
N ILE A 24 7.60 7.12 -6.05
CA ILE A 24 7.75 6.88 -4.60
C ILE A 24 9.10 6.22 -4.32
N ARG A 25 9.45 5.18 -5.08
CA ARG A 25 10.73 4.47 -4.91
C ARG A 25 11.94 5.35 -5.19
N SER A 26 11.89 6.19 -6.23
CA SER A 26 12.97 7.15 -6.51
C SER A 26 13.18 8.10 -5.34
N ALA A 27 12.08 8.66 -4.81
CA ALA A 27 12.16 9.59 -3.69
C ALA A 27 12.74 8.95 -2.41
N LEU A 28 12.37 7.69 -2.12
CA LEU A 28 12.93 6.92 -1.01
C LEU A 28 14.43 6.66 -1.20
N ASN A 29 14.85 6.24 -2.40
CA ASN A 29 16.26 5.99 -2.70
C ASN A 29 17.12 7.26 -2.61
N GLU A 30 16.54 8.42 -2.94
CA GLU A 30 17.18 9.73 -2.83
C GLU A 30 17.19 10.27 -1.39
N GLY A 31 16.47 9.63 -0.45
CA GLY A 31 16.30 10.13 0.92
C GLY A 31 15.55 11.47 1.00
N SER A 32 14.81 11.84 -0.05
CA SER A 32 14.15 13.15 -0.14
C SER A 32 12.72 13.08 0.40
N ILE A 33 12.53 13.56 1.63
CA ILE A 33 11.23 13.58 2.31
C ILE A 33 10.19 14.36 1.48
N SER A 34 10.54 15.54 0.95
CA SER A 34 9.61 16.36 0.17
C SER A 34 9.17 15.69 -1.13
N LYS A 35 10.10 15.03 -1.85
CA LYS A 35 9.75 14.25 -3.06
C LYS A 35 8.89 13.04 -2.71
N TYR A 36 9.16 12.39 -1.57
CA TYR A 36 8.39 11.24 -1.12
C TYR A 36 6.96 11.65 -0.82
N GLU A 37 6.76 12.72 -0.05
CA GLU A 37 5.43 13.26 0.25
C GLU A 37 4.67 13.64 -1.01
N ASN A 38 5.30 14.34 -1.96
CA ASN A 38 4.67 14.68 -3.24
C ASN A 38 4.27 13.43 -4.06
N ALA A 39 5.17 12.43 -4.15
CA ALA A 39 4.90 11.20 -4.87
C ALA A 39 3.78 10.38 -4.21
N LYS A 40 3.77 10.31 -2.87
CA LYS A 40 2.74 9.67 -2.06
C LYS A 40 1.38 10.33 -2.29
N GLN A 41 1.29 11.66 -2.16
CA GLN A 41 0.03 12.39 -2.38
C GLN A 41 -0.49 12.21 -3.81
N SER A 42 0.40 12.25 -4.80
CA SER A 42 0.04 11.99 -6.19
C SER A 42 -0.52 10.57 -6.40
N PHE A 43 0.06 9.56 -5.76
CA PHE A 43 -0.46 8.19 -5.79
C PHE A 43 -1.83 8.10 -5.11
N LEU A 44 -2.00 8.70 -3.93
CA LEU A 44 -3.26 8.66 -3.17
C LEU A 44 -4.41 9.32 -3.95
N ALA A 45 -4.15 10.47 -4.59
CA ALA A 45 -5.12 11.12 -5.45
C ALA A 45 -5.55 10.20 -6.60
N TYR A 46 -4.58 9.57 -7.27
CA TYR A 46 -4.87 8.64 -8.35
C TYR A 46 -5.62 7.38 -7.88
N ALA A 47 -5.24 6.81 -6.73
CA ALA A 47 -5.91 5.65 -6.15
C ALA A 47 -7.39 5.94 -5.91
N LYS A 48 -7.68 7.12 -5.35
CA LYS A 48 -9.05 7.61 -5.15
C LYS A 48 -9.81 7.77 -6.47
N GLU A 49 -9.23 8.47 -7.46
CA GLU A 49 -9.84 8.68 -8.78
C GLU A 49 -10.11 7.37 -9.54
N SER A 50 -9.23 6.38 -9.38
CA SER A 50 -9.36 5.08 -10.05
C SER A 50 -10.47 4.19 -9.48
N GLY A 51 -11.03 4.54 -8.32
CA GLY A 51 -11.94 3.67 -7.59
C GLY A 51 -11.27 2.41 -7.03
N SER A 52 -9.97 2.51 -6.66
CA SER A 52 -9.25 1.38 -6.07
C SER A 52 -9.97 0.88 -4.82
N ARG A 53 -10.04 -0.44 -4.63
CA ARG A 53 -10.55 -0.99 -3.37
C ARG A 53 -9.48 -0.83 -2.30
N VAL A 54 -9.88 -0.44 -1.10
CA VAL A 54 -8.94 -0.09 -0.03
C VAL A 54 -9.19 -0.95 1.20
N PHE A 55 -8.11 -1.55 1.71
CA PHE A 55 -8.12 -2.38 2.91
C PHE A 55 -7.17 -1.78 3.93
N TYR A 56 -7.66 -1.60 5.15
CA TYR A 56 -6.87 -1.07 6.25
C TYR A 56 -6.32 -2.22 7.10
N MET A 57 -5.10 -2.05 7.60
CA MET A 57 -4.55 -2.94 8.60
C MET A 57 -5.47 -2.94 9.83
N ASP A 58 -5.65 -4.11 10.44
CA ASP A 58 -6.49 -4.21 11.63
C ASP A 58 -5.94 -3.37 12.80
N GLU A 59 -6.85 -2.94 13.69
CA GLU A 59 -6.49 -2.07 14.82
C GLU A 59 -5.52 -2.74 15.79
N GLU A 60 -5.68 -4.05 16.04
CA GLU A 60 -4.84 -4.80 16.99
C GLU A 60 -3.37 -4.83 16.54
N ASN A 61 -3.11 -5.11 15.27
CA ASN A 61 -1.77 -5.12 14.69
C ASN A 61 -1.27 -3.69 14.43
N THR A 62 -2.16 -2.72 14.21
CA THR A 62 -1.79 -1.30 14.21
C THR A 62 -1.15 -0.89 15.53
N GLU A 63 -1.75 -1.23 16.66
CA GLU A 63 -1.18 -0.94 17.98
C GLU A 63 0.15 -1.68 18.23
N LYS A 64 0.26 -2.95 17.81
CA LYS A 64 1.53 -3.70 17.90
C LYS A 64 2.65 -3.07 17.07
N MET A 65 2.31 -2.53 15.90
CA MET A 65 3.26 -1.90 14.99
C MET A 65 3.71 -0.50 15.46
N LYS A 66 2.87 0.23 16.19
CA LYS A 66 3.22 1.56 16.77
C LYS A 66 4.44 1.49 17.70
N ASN A 67 4.61 0.37 18.41
CA ASN A 67 5.69 0.18 19.37
C ASN A 67 6.96 -0.43 18.77
N ARG A 68 6.94 -0.83 17.50
CA ARG A 68 8.12 -1.33 16.79
C ARG A 68 8.83 -0.15 16.15
N SER A 69 10.15 -0.07 16.32
CA SER A 69 11.04 0.76 15.52
C SER A 69 11.13 0.20 14.10
N LEU A 70 10.01 0.20 13.39
CA LEU A 70 10.00 -0.17 11.99
C LEU A 70 10.60 1.00 11.22
N PRO A 71 11.72 0.79 10.50
CA PRO A 71 12.18 1.78 9.54
C PRO A 71 11.03 2.04 8.58
N HIS A 72 10.88 3.31 8.16
CA HIS A 72 9.94 3.88 7.18
C HIS A 72 9.94 3.17 5.81
N THR A 73 9.88 1.86 5.82
CA THR A 73 9.90 1.00 4.67
C THR A 73 8.44 0.76 4.38
N SER A 74 7.84 1.74 3.73
CA SER A 74 6.61 1.56 2.96
C SER A 74 6.79 0.25 2.21
N LEU A 75 6.14 -0.82 2.68
CA LEU A 75 6.29 -2.16 2.12
C LEU A 75 5.55 -2.15 0.79
N LEU A 76 6.23 -1.64 -0.23
CA LEU A 76 5.72 -1.56 -1.58
C LEU A 76 5.72 -2.96 -2.17
N LEU A 77 4.64 -3.70 -1.94
CA LEU A 77 4.46 -5.03 -2.50
C LEU A 77 4.38 -4.93 -4.03
N ARG A 78 5.26 -5.69 -4.70
CA ARG A 78 5.41 -5.68 -6.16
C ARG A 78 4.41 -6.64 -6.78
N SER A 79 3.66 -6.19 -7.77
CA SER A 79 2.62 -6.96 -8.47
C SER A 79 3.06 -8.22 -9.25
N CYS A 80 4.26 -8.76 -9.04
CA CYS A 80 4.77 -9.88 -9.82
C CYS A 80 4.88 -11.22 -9.06
N GLU A 81 4.93 -11.24 -7.73
CA GLU A 81 5.14 -12.47 -6.95
C GLU A 81 4.18 -12.52 -5.75
N MET A 82 2.93 -12.92 -6.01
CA MET A 82 1.85 -12.96 -5.00
C MET A 82 2.25 -13.72 -3.73
N GLU A 83 2.86 -14.90 -3.88
CA GLU A 83 3.27 -15.74 -2.75
C GLU A 83 4.36 -15.09 -1.91
N GLU A 84 5.36 -14.47 -2.56
CA GLU A 84 6.41 -13.73 -1.85
C GLU A 84 5.85 -12.53 -1.09
N ASN A 85 4.91 -11.80 -1.69
CA ASN A 85 4.26 -10.65 -1.04
C ASN A 85 3.41 -11.06 0.16
N LEU A 86 2.63 -12.13 0.02
CA LEU A 86 1.82 -12.67 1.11
C LEU A 86 2.72 -13.15 2.26
N LYS A 87 3.81 -13.84 1.93
CA LYS A 87 4.80 -14.27 2.90
C LYS A 87 5.48 -13.08 3.59
N ALA A 88 5.87 -12.05 2.85
CA ALA A 88 6.44 -10.82 3.42
C ALA A 88 5.46 -10.10 4.34
N MET A 89 4.16 -10.07 4.00
CA MET A 89 3.11 -9.54 4.87
C MET A 89 2.98 -10.36 6.16
N GLU A 90 2.98 -11.69 6.05
CA GLU A 90 2.91 -12.60 7.18
C GLU A 90 4.12 -12.47 8.11
N GLU A 91 5.34 -12.48 7.56
CA GLU A 91 6.60 -12.28 8.29
C GLU A 91 6.66 -10.90 8.96
N ALA A 92 6.15 -9.86 8.30
CA ALA A 92 6.05 -8.52 8.87
C ALA A 92 4.95 -8.41 9.95
N GLY A 93 4.04 -9.39 10.05
CA GLY A 93 2.88 -9.33 10.94
C GLY A 93 1.81 -8.34 10.48
N ILE A 94 1.71 -8.09 9.18
CA ILE A 94 0.70 -7.21 8.58
C ILE A 94 -0.57 -8.03 8.30
N ARG A 95 -1.66 -7.69 8.98
CA ARG A 95 -2.99 -8.28 8.77
C ARG A 95 -4.04 -7.18 8.54
N PHE A 96 -4.98 -7.44 7.64
CA PHE A 96 -5.99 -6.47 7.20
C PHE A 96 -7.36 -6.83 7.76
N GLU A 97 -8.22 -5.84 8.01
CA GLU A 97 -9.56 -6.04 8.60
C GLU A 97 -10.40 -7.06 7.81
N ASN A 98 -10.39 -6.96 6.47
CA ASN A 98 -11.05 -7.92 5.57
C ASN A 98 -10.01 -8.79 4.84
N GLN A 99 -9.10 -9.41 5.59
CA GLN A 99 -7.97 -10.16 5.02
C GLN A 99 -8.40 -11.28 4.06
N GLU A 100 -9.48 -11.99 4.32
CA GLU A 100 -9.98 -13.05 3.42
C GLU A 100 -10.40 -12.50 2.06
N GLU A 101 -11.08 -11.35 2.04
CA GLU A 101 -11.46 -10.67 0.80
C GLU A 101 -10.23 -10.19 0.04
N LEU A 102 -9.26 -9.57 0.73
CA LEU A 102 -8.00 -9.14 0.13
C LEU A 102 -7.24 -10.33 -0.49
N ILE A 103 -7.15 -11.46 0.22
CA ILE A 103 -6.52 -12.69 -0.28
C ILE A 103 -7.30 -13.23 -1.50
N SER A 104 -8.62 -13.21 -1.47
CA SER A 104 -9.46 -13.63 -2.60
C SER A 104 -9.18 -12.79 -3.84
N LEU A 105 -9.06 -11.47 -3.68
CA LEU A 105 -8.71 -10.55 -4.77
C LEU A 105 -7.27 -10.76 -5.28
N LEU A 106 -6.34 -11.07 -4.39
CA LEU A 106 -4.95 -11.36 -4.77
C LEU A 106 -4.80 -12.65 -5.58
N LYS A 107 -5.67 -13.65 -5.34
CA LYS A 107 -5.69 -14.90 -6.12
C LYS A 107 -6.19 -14.71 -7.55
N ASP A 108 -6.93 -13.64 -7.83
CA ASP A 108 -7.39 -13.32 -9.17
C ASP A 108 -6.29 -12.52 -9.92
N PRO A 109 -5.70 -13.08 -11.00
CA PRO A 109 -4.59 -12.45 -11.73
C PRO A 109 -4.98 -11.13 -12.43
N ARG A 110 -6.28 -10.83 -12.50
CA ARG A 110 -6.80 -9.55 -12.97
C ARG A 110 -6.45 -8.41 -12.02
N TYR A 111 -6.29 -8.68 -10.73
CA TYR A 111 -6.02 -7.63 -9.77
C TYR A 111 -4.55 -7.62 -9.37
N PHE A 112 -4.11 -6.47 -8.87
CA PHE A 112 -2.84 -6.35 -8.18
C PHE A 112 -2.98 -5.37 -7.01
N VAL A 113 -2.04 -5.47 -6.07
CA VAL A 113 -2.10 -4.73 -4.82
C VAL A 113 -0.85 -3.89 -4.64
N VAL A 114 -1.04 -2.66 -4.18
CA VAL A 114 0.01 -1.80 -3.65
C VAL A 114 -0.27 -1.59 -2.18
N VAL A 115 0.73 -1.87 -1.33
CA VAL A 115 0.64 -1.58 0.10
C VAL A 115 1.51 -0.37 0.41
N LEU A 116 0.95 0.60 1.13
CA LEU A 116 1.67 1.76 1.64
C LEU A 116 1.51 1.86 3.15
N TYR A 117 2.54 2.37 3.81
CA TYR A 117 2.45 2.77 5.21
C TYR A 117 2.06 4.25 5.27
N LEU A 118 0.88 4.54 5.83
CA LEU A 118 0.31 5.88 5.84
C LEU A 118 0.20 6.41 7.27
N LEU A 119 0.38 7.73 7.41
CA LEU A 119 0.07 8.41 8.66
C LEU A 119 -1.46 8.47 8.85
N GLU A 120 -1.90 8.71 10.09
CA GLU A 120 -3.34 8.81 10.38
C GLU A 120 -4.00 9.98 9.63
N ASP A 121 -3.27 11.07 9.42
CA ASP A 121 -3.75 12.23 8.67
C ASP A 121 -3.96 11.90 7.19
N ASP A 122 -2.99 11.23 6.55
CA ASP A 122 -3.12 10.75 5.17
C ASP A 122 -4.35 9.82 5.01
N CYS A 123 -4.60 8.95 5.99
CA CYS A 123 -5.75 8.06 5.95
C CYS A 123 -7.07 8.82 6.09
N ARG A 124 -7.13 9.86 6.94
CA ARG A 124 -8.33 10.69 7.13
C ARG A 124 -8.65 11.50 5.88
N ASP A 125 -7.63 12.06 5.23
CA ASP A 125 -7.80 12.86 4.02
C ASP A 125 -8.20 12.00 2.81
N PHE A 126 -7.76 10.74 2.77
CA PHE A 126 -8.20 9.80 1.72
C PHE A 126 -9.70 9.46 1.81
N LEU A 127 -10.27 9.41 3.02
CA LEU A 127 -11.67 9.05 3.27
C LEU A 127 -12.69 10.18 3.05
N LYS A 128 -12.25 11.45 3.02
CA LYS A 128 -13.10 12.62 2.73
C LYS A 128 -13.16 12.86 1.23
#